data_AF-A0A0W0Z8G7-F1
#
_entry.id   AF-A0A0W0Z8G7-F1
#
_cell.length_a   1.000
_cell.length_b   1.000
_cell.length_c   1.000
_cell.angle_alpha   90.00
_cell.angle_beta   90.00
_cell.angle_gamma   90.00
#
_symmetry.space_group_name_H-M   'P 1'
#
loop_
_entity.id
_entity.type
_entity.pdbx_description
1 polymer ?
#
loop_
_entity_poly.entity_id
_entity_poly.type
_entity_poly.pdbx_seq_one_letter_code
_entity_poly.pdbx_strand_id
1 'polypeptide(L)'
;MFLDDTYVNYRARVNYSLLDAGEVNALWAFFKKNGIRMPFSELKEYAMQPDPYKYAFIAKIKNEIVGFILFTDLESELFINHLFVAPVHRFKGIGTTLMAHAKELKPIGSFSYLDASTNFMPWMDVLSATKRAQMITRLGSFYKPKPNDKPEEAVALMQAKP
;
A
#
# COMPACT_ATOMS: atom_id res chain seq x y z
N MET A 1 -9.00 29.45 13.39
CA MET A 1 -9.01 28.23 14.25
C MET A 1 -10.32 27.51 13.93
N PHE A 2 -10.29 26.49 13.05
CA PHE A 2 -11.48 25.80 12.54
C PHE A 2 -11.50 24.33 13.00
N LEU A 3 -11.36 24.09 14.29
CA LEU A 3 -11.71 22.79 14.88
C LEU A 3 -13.14 22.93 15.39
N ASP A 4 -14.06 23.04 14.44
CA ASP A 4 -15.49 22.99 14.71
C ASP A 4 -15.86 21.58 15.21
N ASP A 5 -16.87 21.49 16.06
CA ASP A 5 -17.36 20.25 16.68
C ASP A 5 -17.66 19.16 15.64
N THR A 6 -17.90 19.56 14.38
CA THR A 6 -18.05 18.69 13.22
C THR A 6 -16.80 17.83 12.92
N TYR A 7 -15.58 18.34 13.13
CA TYR A 7 -14.33 17.62 12.84
C TYR A 7 -14.00 16.58 13.92
N VAL A 8 -14.16 16.94 15.20
CA VAL A 8 -13.95 16.01 16.33
C VAL A 8 -14.98 14.87 16.27
N ASN A 9 -16.25 15.21 16.02
CA ASN A 9 -17.31 14.22 15.79
C ASN A 9 -17.04 13.32 14.58
N TYR A 10 -16.38 13.84 13.54
CA TYR A 10 -16.03 13.04 12.38
C TYR A 10 -14.97 11.98 12.73
N ARG A 11 -13.90 12.35 13.45
CA ARG A 11 -12.85 11.39 13.87
C ARG A 11 -13.41 10.29 14.77
N ALA A 12 -14.33 10.63 15.69
CA ALA A 12 -14.99 9.66 16.56
C ALA A 12 -15.82 8.60 15.81
N ARG A 13 -16.17 8.83 14.54
CA ARG A 13 -16.94 7.90 13.71
C ARG A 13 -16.06 6.96 12.89
N VAL A 14 -14.75 7.19 12.84
CA VAL A 14 -13.82 6.35 12.08
C VAL A 14 -13.30 5.24 12.98
N ASN A 15 -13.60 4.00 12.61
CA ASN A 15 -13.03 2.82 13.26
C ASN A 15 -11.82 2.34 12.45
N TYR A 16 -10.73 1.99 13.13
CA TYR A 16 -9.53 1.44 12.52
C TYR A 16 -9.34 0.01 12.99
N SER A 17 -9.02 -0.90 12.08
CA SER A 17 -8.76 -2.30 12.40
C SER A 17 -7.73 -2.90 11.46
N LEU A 18 -7.05 -3.94 11.93
CA LEU A 18 -6.32 -4.83 11.03
C LEU A 18 -7.29 -5.47 10.04
N LEU A 19 -6.83 -5.71 8.82
CA LEU A 19 -7.60 -6.42 7.81
C LEU A 19 -7.69 -7.90 8.20
N ASP A 20 -8.92 -8.40 8.33
CA ASP A 20 -9.17 -9.82 8.52
C ASP A 20 -9.56 -10.51 7.19
N ALA A 21 -9.59 -11.84 7.21
CA ALA A 21 -9.97 -12.66 6.05
C ALA A 21 -11.43 -12.43 5.58
N GLY A 22 -12.34 -11.99 6.46
CA GLY A 22 -13.73 -11.67 6.15
C GLY A 22 -13.88 -10.33 5.43
N GLU A 23 -12.95 -9.40 5.63
CA GLU A 23 -13.00 -8.04 5.07
C GLU A 23 -12.29 -7.89 3.72
N VAL A 24 -11.52 -8.89 3.27
CA VAL A 24 -10.77 -8.86 2.00
C VAL A 24 -11.64 -8.54 0.79
N ASN A 25 -12.82 -9.15 0.70
CA ASN A 25 -13.73 -8.93 -0.42
C ASN A 25 -14.28 -7.50 -0.43
N ALA A 26 -14.50 -6.91 0.75
CA ALA A 26 -14.93 -5.53 0.88
C ALA A 26 -13.81 -4.56 0.46
N LEU A 27 -12.57 -4.83 0.88
CA LEU A 27 -11.40 -4.06 0.46
C LEU A 27 -11.15 -4.19 -1.06
N TRP A 28 -11.36 -5.38 -1.63
CA TRP A 28 -11.28 -5.58 -3.08
C TRP A 28 -12.34 -4.79 -3.85
N ALA A 29 -13.58 -4.76 -3.36
CA ALA A 29 -14.62 -3.92 -3.94
C ALA A 29 -14.24 -2.43 -3.87
N PHE A 30 -13.65 -2.00 -2.76
CA PHE A 30 -13.12 -0.65 -2.59
C PHE A 30 -11.99 -0.33 -3.59
N PHE A 31 -11.08 -1.27 -3.84
CA PHE A 31 -10.00 -1.11 -4.83
C PHE A 31 -10.56 -0.87 -6.23
N LYS A 32 -11.52 -1.72 -6.66
CA LYS A 32 -12.19 -1.59 -7.95
C LYS A 32 -12.92 -0.26 -8.09
N LYS A 33 -13.67 0.16 -7.05
CA LYS A 33 -14.41 1.44 -7.02
C LYS A 33 -13.49 2.65 -7.18
N ASN A 34 -12.27 2.59 -6.62
CA ASN A 34 -11.34 3.72 -6.58
C ASN A 34 -10.19 3.60 -7.62
N GLY A 35 -10.23 2.61 -8.52
CA GLY A 35 -9.24 2.44 -9.57
C GLY A 35 -7.84 2.06 -9.08
N ILE A 36 -7.74 1.45 -7.89
CA ILE A 36 -6.46 1.01 -7.31
C ILE A 36 -6.02 -0.26 -8.03
N ARG A 37 -4.77 -0.27 -8.52
CA ARG A 37 -4.22 -1.35 -9.33
C ARG A 37 -3.41 -2.31 -8.47
N MET A 38 -4.01 -3.44 -8.14
CA MET A 38 -3.37 -4.57 -7.48
C MET A 38 -4.11 -5.86 -7.88
N PRO A 39 -3.43 -7.00 -8.11
CA PRO A 39 -4.10 -8.28 -8.28
C PRO A 39 -4.82 -8.71 -6.99
N PHE A 40 -6.01 -9.32 -7.12
CA PHE A 40 -6.73 -9.82 -5.95
C PHE A 40 -5.94 -10.86 -5.15
N SER A 41 -5.12 -11.68 -5.83
CA SER A 41 -4.23 -12.65 -5.18
C SER A 41 -3.21 -11.98 -4.24
N GLU A 42 -2.62 -10.87 -4.68
CA GLU A 42 -1.67 -10.10 -3.86
C GLU A 42 -2.38 -9.44 -2.66
N LEU A 43 -3.59 -8.91 -2.86
CA LEU A 43 -4.38 -8.34 -1.76
C LEU A 43 -4.66 -9.36 -0.64
N LYS A 44 -4.91 -10.64 -1.01
CA LYS A 44 -5.17 -11.71 -0.04
C LYS A 44 -3.99 -11.96 0.90
N GLU A 45 -2.77 -11.73 0.44
CA GLU A 45 -1.55 -11.92 1.25
C GLU A 45 -1.53 -10.98 2.47
N TYR A 46 -2.23 -9.84 2.43
CA TYR A 46 -2.33 -8.90 3.55
C TYR A 46 -3.36 -9.29 4.62
N ALA A 47 -4.20 -10.29 4.33
CA ALA A 47 -5.27 -10.74 5.23
C ALA A 47 -5.08 -12.19 5.69
N MET A 48 -4.24 -12.95 4.99
CA MET A 48 -3.97 -14.35 5.27
C MET A 48 -2.57 -14.49 5.88
N GLN A 49 -2.49 -14.81 7.17
CA GLN A 49 -1.26 -15.38 7.74
C GLN A 49 -1.05 -16.76 7.11
N PRO A 50 0.16 -17.05 6.61
CA PRO A 50 1.29 -17.22 7.52
C PRO A 50 2.49 -16.32 7.25
N ASP A 51 2.43 -15.38 6.30
CA ASP A 51 3.58 -14.51 6.02
C ASP A 51 3.64 -13.35 7.03
N PRO A 52 4.56 -13.37 8.01
CA PRO A 52 4.50 -12.53 9.21
C PRO A 52 4.94 -11.08 8.95
N TYR A 53 4.98 -10.67 7.69
CA TYR A 53 5.55 -9.39 7.29
C TYR A 53 4.59 -8.52 6.47
N LYS A 54 3.51 -9.05 5.88
CA LYS A 54 2.52 -8.21 5.17
C LYS A 54 1.33 -7.91 6.06
N TYR A 55 1.03 -6.63 6.21
CA TYR A 55 -0.03 -6.15 7.08
C TYR A 55 -0.89 -5.10 6.38
N ALA A 56 -2.16 -5.07 6.75
CA ALA A 56 -3.09 -4.05 6.32
C ALA A 56 -3.88 -3.50 7.49
N PHE A 57 -3.96 -2.17 7.57
CA PHE A 57 -4.96 -1.48 8.38
C PHE A 57 -5.99 -0.85 7.47
N ILE A 58 -7.26 -0.95 7.87
CA ILE A 58 -8.38 -0.31 7.19
C ILE A 58 -9.01 0.73 8.11
N ALA A 59 -9.54 1.79 7.51
CA ALA A 59 -10.36 2.80 8.16
C ALA A 59 -11.80 2.65 7.67
N LYS A 60 -12.76 2.60 8.61
CA LYS A 60 -14.18 2.35 8.35
C LYS A 60 -15.07 3.43 8.94
N ILE A 61 -16.14 3.79 8.23
CA ILE A 61 -17.24 4.62 8.74
C ILE A 61 -18.54 3.85 8.47
N LYS A 62 -19.31 3.52 9.52
CA LYS A 62 -20.56 2.74 9.39
C LYS A 62 -20.41 1.48 8.51
N ASN A 63 -19.35 0.70 8.74
CA ASN A 63 -18.95 -0.49 7.97
C ASN A 63 -18.52 -0.27 6.51
N GLU A 64 -18.47 0.96 6.01
CA GLU A 64 -17.85 1.24 4.71
C GLU A 64 -16.36 1.54 4.90
N ILE A 65 -15.50 0.88 4.12
CA ILE A 65 -14.07 1.20 4.06
C ILE A 65 -13.92 2.56 3.40
N VAL A 66 -13.22 3.47 4.08
CA VAL A 66 -12.97 4.86 3.62
C VAL A 66 -11.48 5.15 3.39
N GLY A 67 -10.61 4.24 3.80
CA GLY A 67 -9.17 4.30 3.56
C GLY A 67 -8.48 3.03 4.05
N PHE A 68 -7.23 2.87 3.66
CA PHE A 68 -6.40 1.75 4.08
C PHE A 68 -4.92 2.09 3.96
N ILE A 69 -4.09 1.31 4.64
CA ILE A 69 -2.64 1.23 4.44
C ILE A 69 -2.26 -0.24 4.31
N LEU A 70 -1.47 -0.56 3.28
CA LEU A 70 -0.81 -1.83 3.09
C LEU A 70 0.69 -1.61 3.30
N PHE A 71 1.32 -2.43 4.13
CA PHE A 71 2.74 -2.31 4.41
C PHE A 71 3.40 -3.66 4.63
N THR A 72 4.69 -3.68 4.38
CA THR A 72 5.59 -4.82 4.58
C THR A 72 6.55 -4.47 5.71
N ASP A 73 6.61 -5.30 6.74
CA ASP A 73 7.60 -5.26 7.80
C ASP A 73 8.89 -5.96 7.33
N LEU A 74 9.96 -5.20 7.17
CA LEU A 74 11.26 -5.68 6.73
C LEU A 74 12.28 -5.46 7.84
N GLU A 75 12.06 -6.06 9.02
CA GLU A 75 12.91 -6.11 10.25
C GLU A 75 13.51 -4.78 10.75
N SER A 76 14.28 -4.10 9.90
CA SER A 76 14.87 -2.77 10.05
C SER A 76 14.05 -1.62 9.48
N GLU A 77 13.06 -1.89 8.63
CA GLU A 77 12.25 -0.86 7.97
C GLU A 77 10.79 -1.29 7.75
N LEU A 78 9.89 -0.31 7.59
CA LEU A 78 8.51 -0.56 7.24
C LEU A 78 8.24 0.06 5.88
N PHE A 79 7.99 -0.80 4.90
CA PHE A 79 7.76 -0.40 3.52
C PHE A 79 6.26 -0.21 3.28
N ILE A 80 5.84 1.02 2.98
CA ILE A 80 4.44 1.31 2.69
C ILE A 80 4.17 0.97 1.22
N ASN A 81 3.55 -0.18 0.98
CA ASN A 81 3.17 -0.60 -0.38
C ASN A 81 2.09 0.32 -0.95
N HIS A 82 1.05 0.60 -0.15
CA HIS A 82 -0.07 1.43 -0.57
C HIS A 82 -0.65 2.20 0.61
N LEU A 83 -0.96 3.48 0.41
CA LEU A 83 -1.74 4.28 1.34
C LEU A 83 -2.80 5.04 0.54
N PHE A 84 -4.06 4.86 0.91
CA PHE A 84 -5.16 5.56 0.23
C PHE A 84 -6.24 5.97 1.21
N VAL A 85 -6.77 7.17 0.98
CA VAL A 85 -7.98 7.67 1.62
C VAL A 85 -8.92 8.15 0.52
N ALA A 86 -10.17 7.70 0.58
CA ALA A 86 -11.21 8.09 -0.38
C ALA A 86 -11.32 9.63 -0.44
N PRO A 87 -11.43 10.24 -1.64
CA PRO A 87 -11.36 11.69 -1.81
C PRO A 87 -12.25 12.50 -0.87
N VAL A 88 -13.50 12.06 -0.67
CA VAL A 88 -14.50 12.73 0.19
C VAL A 88 -14.18 12.66 1.70
N HIS A 89 -13.21 11.83 2.08
CA HIS A 89 -12.77 11.59 3.45
C HIS A 89 -11.33 12.09 3.71
N ARG A 90 -10.67 12.72 2.72
CA ARG A 90 -9.33 13.33 2.86
C ARG A 90 -9.34 14.58 3.73
N PHE A 91 -8.15 15.00 4.17
CA PHE A 91 -7.90 16.16 5.05
C PHE A 91 -8.51 16.05 6.46
N LYS A 92 -8.98 14.86 6.85
CA LYS A 92 -9.58 14.57 8.16
C LYS A 92 -8.67 13.80 9.12
N GLY A 93 -7.40 13.63 8.73
CA GLY A 93 -6.38 12.93 9.52
C GLY A 93 -6.39 11.41 9.38
N ILE A 94 -7.29 10.82 8.57
CA ILE A 94 -7.39 9.35 8.40
C ILE A 94 -6.06 8.73 7.97
N GLY A 95 -5.39 9.33 6.97
CA GLY A 95 -4.09 8.84 6.51
C GLY A 95 -3.01 8.91 7.58
N THR A 96 -3.01 9.98 8.39
CA THR A 96 -2.09 10.13 9.53
C THR A 96 -2.35 9.07 10.59
N THR A 97 -3.60 8.79 10.92
CA THR A 97 -3.97 7.75 11.89
C THR A 97 -3.65 6.35 11.38
N LEU A 98 -3.87 6.05 10.09
CA LEU A 98 -3.45 4.79 9.49
C LEU A 98 -1.92 4.58 9.58
N MET A 99 -1.14 5.63 9.31
CA MET A 99 0.32 5.57 9.49
C MET A 99 0.72 5.41 10.96
N ALA A 100 -0.01 6.03 11.90
CA ALA A 100 0.24 5.86 13.32
C ALA A 100 0.03 4.40 13.76
N HIS A 101 -1.07 3.77 13.32
CA HIS A 101 -1.30 2.35 13.60
C HIS A 101 -0.25 1.42 12.98
N ALA A 102 0.21 1.70 11.75
CA ALA A 102 1.31 0.96 11.16
C ALA A 102 2.60 1.07 12.00
N LYS A 103 2.86 2.25 12.59
CA LYS A 103 3.98 2.45 13.52
C LYS A 103 3.76 1.77 14.88
N GLU A 104 2.54 1.74 15.40
CA GLU A 104 2.22 1.14 16.70
C GLU A 104 2.34 -0.39 16.70
N LEU A 105 2.08 -1.05 15.56
CA LEU A 105 2.21 -2.51 15.42
C LEU A 105 3.64 -2.99 15.75
N LYS A 106 4.63 -2.10 15.66
CA LYS A 106 6.00 -2.30 16.13
C LYS A 106 6.51 -1.03 16.82
N PRO A 107 6.48 -0.95 18.17
CA PRO A 107 7.10 0.14 18.89
C PRO A 107 8.63 -0.01 18.78
N ILE A 108 9.23 0.45 17.68
CA ILE A 108 10.67 0.38 17.46
C ILE A 108 11.22 1.80 17.39
N GLY A 109 12.19 2.09 18.25
CA GLY A 109 12.96 3.34 18.31
C GLY A 109 13.86 3.61 17.10
N SER A 110 13.49 3.18 15.89
CA SER A 110 14.26 3.44 14.67
C SER A 110 13.44 3.21 13.40
N PHE A 111 12.29 3.88 13.26
CA PHE A 111 11.83 4.17 11.89
C PHE A 111 12.79 5.19 11.30
N SER A 112 13.86 4.72 10.65
CA SER A 112 14.85 5.60 10.05
C SER A 112 14.35 6.19 8.72
N TYR A 113 13.48 5.47 8.00
CA TYR A 113 13.02 5.84 6.66
C TYR A 113 11.58 5.41 6.39
N LEU A 114 10.81 6.30 5.75
CA LEU A 114 9.50 6.01 5.16
C LEU A 114 9.66 6.26 3.66
N ASP A 115 9.62 5.20 2.87
CA ASP A 115 9.61 5.31 1.41
C ASP A 115 8.16 5.36 0.93
N ALA A 116 7.78 6.53 0.41
CA ALA A 116 6.49 6.78 -0.22
C ALA A 116 6.67 7.19 -1.69
N SER A 117 7.81 6.82 -2.31
CA SER A 117 8.07 7.13 -3.70
C SER A 117 7.05 6.42 -4.60
N THR A 118 6.39 7.19 -5.46
CA THR A 118 5.59 6.63 -6.53
C THR A 118 6.54 6.24 -7.66
N ASN A 119 6.75 4.94 -7.86
CA ASN A 119 7.54 4.42 -9.00
C ASN A 119 6.87 4.71 -10.36
N PHE A 120 5.67 5.30 -10.33
CA PHE A 120 4.93 5.77 -11.48
C PHE A 120 5.01 7.29 -11.57
N MET A 121 5.55 7.80 -12.68
CA MET A 121 5.60 9.23 -12.98
C MET A 121 4.68 9.54 -14.18
N PRO A 122 4.01 10.71 -14.23
CA PRO A 122 3.08 11.05 -15.32
C PRO A 122 3.68 10.96 -16.73
N TRP A 123 4.99 11.21 -16.89
CA TRP A 123 5.68 11.07 -18.17
C TRP A 123 5.77 9.60 -18.64
N MET A 124 5.55 8.61 -17.78
CA MET A 124 5.56 7.20 -18.16
C MET A 124 4.34 6.78 -18.97
N ASP A 125 3.32 7.65 -19.08
CA ASP A 125 2.16 7.37 -19.90
C ASP A 125 2.46 7.28 -21.40
N VAL A 126 3.57 7.89 -21.85
CA VAL A 126 4.04 7.75 -23.24
C VAL A 126 4.81 6.45 -23.50
N LEU A 127 5.09 5.66 -22.45
CA LEU A 127 5.80 4.38 -22.58
C LEU A 127 4.82 3.24 -22.88
N SER A 128 5.24 2.34 -23.77
CA SER A 128 4.56 1.05 -23.99
C SER A 128 4.51 0.23 -22.70
N ALA A 129 3.51 -0.64 -22.56
CA ALA A 129 3.29 -1.43 -21.34
C ALA A 129 4.56 -2.19 -20.88
N THR A 130 5.31 -2.79 -21.82
CA THR A 130 6.58 -3.48 -21.55
C THR A 130 7.65 -2.54 -21.01
N LYS A 131 7.84 -1.37 -21.62
CA LYS A 131 8.83 -0.37 -21.18
C LYS A 131 8.45 0.27 -19.86
N ARG A 132 7.14 0.46 -19.63
CA ARG A 132 6.59 0.97 -18.38
C ARG A 132 6.83 -0.01 -17.24
N ALA A 133 6.59 -1.31 -17.45
CA ALA A 133 6.89 -2.35 -16.47
C ALA A 133 8.39 -2.40 -16.13
N GLN A 134 9.26 -2.39 -17.14
CA GLN A 134 10.72 -2.32 -16.94
C GLN A 134 11.15 -1.06 -16.17
N MET A 135 10.52 0.09 -16.44
CA MET A 135 10.83 1.35 -15.77
C MET A 135 10.37 1.35 -14.31
N ILE A 136 9.19 0.82 -14.01
CA ILE A 136 8.69 0.65 -12.64
C ILE A 136 9.61 -0.27 -11.84
N THR A 137 10.07 -1.38 -12.42
CA THR A 137 11.04 -2.29 -11.77
C THR A 137 12.39 -1.63 -11.55
N ARG A 138 12.87 -0.82 -12.50
CA ARG A 138 14.14 -0.07 -12.35
C ARG A 138 14.06 1.07 -11.34
N LEU A 139 12.93 1.75 -11.24
CA LEU A 139 12.75 2.88 -10.31
C LEU A 139 12.36 2.43 -8.91
N GLY A 140 11.60 1.33 -8.80
CA GLY A 140 11.31 0.69 -7.51
C GLY A 140 12.49 -0.06 -6.90
N SER A 141 13.59 -0.21 -7.64
CA SER A 141 14.86 -0.68 -7.10
C SER A 141 15.80 0.51 -6.94
N PHE A 142 15.67 1.26 -5.83
CA PHE A 142 16.72 2.19 -5.39
C PHE A 142 18.04 1.46 -5.06
N TYR A 143 18.02 0.12 -5.02
CA TYR A 143 19.22 -0.71 -5.04
C TYR A 143 19.73 -0.89 -6.47
N LYS A 144 20.93 -0.34 -6.71
CA LYS A 144 21.72 -0.50 -7.93
C LYS A 144 21.82 -1.99 -8.28
N PRO A 145 21.38 -2.45 -9.47
CA PRO A 145 21.64 -3.82 -9.90
C PRO A 145 23.16 -4.04 -9.88
N LYS A 146 23.62 -5.19 -9.36
CA LYS A 146 25.06 -5.49 -9.45
C LYS A 146 25.40 -5.71 -10.92
N PRO A 147 26.64 -5.42 -11.37
CA PRO A 147 27.02 -5.48 -12.79
C PRO A 147 26.80 -6.83 -13.48
N ASN A 148 26.53 -7.90 -12.73
CA ASN A 148 26.34 -9.26 -13.24
C ASN A 148 24.88 -9.71 -13.31
N ASP A 149 23.92 -8.87 -12.92
CA ASP A 149 22.50 -9.18 -13.10
C ASP A 149 22.14 -8.99 -14.57
N LYS A 150 22.39 -10.03 -15.38
CA LYS A 150 22.08 -10.04 -16.81
C LYS A 150 20.55 -10.01 -16.97
N PRO A 151 19.97 -8.96 -17.57
CA PRO A 151 18.52 -8.86 -17.77
C PRO A 151 17.94 -10.00 -18.64
N GLU A 152 18.80 -10.66 -19.41
CA GLU A 152 18.45 -11.71 -20.36
C GLU A 152 18.01 -13.02 -19.68
N GLU A 153 18.51 -13.31 -18.47
CA GLU A 153 18.17 -14.54 -17.73
C GLU A 153 16.76 -14.45 -17.10
N ALA A 154 16.34 -13.25 -16.66
CA ALA A 154 15.00 -13.03 -16.13
C ALA A 154 13.90 -13.10 -17.22
N VAL A 155 14.23 -12.68 -18.45
CA VAL A 155 13.31 -12.77 -19.61
C VAL A 155 13.23 -14.20 -20.13
N ALA A 156 14.34 -14.94 -20.14
CA ALA A 156 14.36 -16.36 -20.51
C ALA A 156 13.57 -17.24 -19.52
N LEU A 157 13.62 -16.95 -18.22
CA LEU A 157 12.84 -17.69 -17.21
C LEU A 157 11.33 -17.50 -17.33
N MET A 158 10.87 -16.34 -17.83
CA MET A 158 9.45 -16.04 -18.03
C MET A 158 8.91 -16.54 -19.38
N GLN A 159 9.79 -16.82 -20.35
CA GLN A 159 9.42 -17.41 -21.64
C GLN A 159 9.56 -18.95 -21.66
N ALA A 160 10.16 -19.53 -20.62
CA ALA A 160 10.31 -20.97 -20.46
C ALA A 160 9.39 -21.50 -19.36
N LYS A 161 8.09 -21.64 -19.67
CA LYS A 161 7.24 -22.74 -19.19
C LYS A 161 6.01 -22.80 -20.10
N PRO A 162 5.59 -24.01 -20.52
CA PRO A 162 4.55 -24.20 -21.53
C PRO A 162 3.20 -23.64 -21.12
#